data_AF-A0A7C9TGI6-F1
#
_entry.id   AF-A0A7C9TGI6-F1
#
_cell.length_a   1.000
_cell.length_b   1.000
_cell.length_c   1.000
_cell.angle_alpha   90.00
_cell.angle_beta   90.00
_cell.angle_gamma   90.00
#
_symmetry.space_group_name_H-M   'P 1'
#
loop_
_entity.id
_entity.type
_entity.pdbx_description
1 polymer ?
#
loop_
_entity_poly.entity_id
_entity_poly.type
_entity_poly.pdbx_seq_one_letter_code
_entity_poly.pdbx_strand_id
1 'polypeptide(L)'
;MSEHSVGLIEAPQIAATRALFDSVEPGEFATMAAPEVAASLGEKLARTGLDGLPKVVANYLGHVPSVMHGHALDAVSQGIAAYAAAHGRRPEGDTVAGILSSVAGMADKYSIEARQAGRHIFAMDSVNASGSGQSNNWGLHPGAVMTAVLQMAATEIPFAGRIAADSGFATFRTGVLRNVAASNFGDYAAGDSLDGVMGAGEYIDSERVVTLTVNGGMAAAVTGVVKTRAGGSTELPLLAGASEIRVNGMVIGAEANAGVYGSSVNRSSGAGAYALAGSVQIAGTTYTLSDSTITPSTGAYSVKFSAELPAGTVVELVVYANYEANPDLAPVIGAEVDLHEYAVTASRAKTRATLDAFQQASAELGVDLFSAANWTVRAKYMLERYARVVKQLVLAGRALPGEWDMDWAAQKDQKNIAQVMVDLFPVLAKVSTSMAVATQDHGGDTLLVTGLFAQYLDSLPNEVFERSGLVKGKDVVRVGRLKQVNLDVYYVPAEFGWLPNNDAAGTTTALMVGRGTTTAKCPIIVADPIAPMLTPLADGQGGQMQNFFYVKGGAKLNRSTLFRQGAATITITGLAG
;
A
#
# COMPACT_ATOMS: atom_id res chain seq x y z
N MET A 1 17.09 16.73 -41.32
CA MET A 1 18.40 16.96 -40.66
C MET A 1 18.19 17.99 -39.56
N SER A 2 18.74 17.69 -38.39
CA SER A 2 18.75 18.40 -37.10
C SER A 2 17.42 18.58 -36.34
N GLU A 3 17.25 17.68 -35.37
CA GLU A 3 16.43 17.79 -34.17
C GLU A 3 16.78 19.04 -33.36
N HIS A 4 15.76 19.74 -32.85
CA HIS A 4 15.90 20.67 -31.74
C HIS A 4 15.13 20.08 -30.55
N SER A 5 15.85 19.41 -29.66
CA SER A 5 15.38 18.96 -28.36
C SER A 5 15.12 20.16 -27.45
N VAL A 6 13.85 20.36 -27.08
CA VAL A 6 13.47 21.31 -26.02
C VAL A 6 13.77 20.65 -24.67
N GLY A 7 14.81 21.13 -24.00
CA GLY A 7 15.23 20.65 -22.69
C GLY A 7 14.26 21.08 -21.60
N LEU A 8 13.63 20.12 -20.93
CA LEU A 8 13.01 20.31 -19.62
C LEU A 8 14.13 20.49 -18.59
N ILE A 9 14.25 21.69 -18.04
CA ILE A 9 15.11 21.98 -16.90
C ILE A 9 14.44 21.36 -15.67
N GLU A 10 14.77 20.10 -15.38
CA GLU A 10 14.38 19.46 -14.11
C GLU A 10 15.24 20.02 -12.97
N ALA A 11 14.59 20.48 -11.91
CA ALA A 11 15.27 20.95 -10.70
C ALA A 11 16.08 19.80 -10.07
N PRO A 12 17.35 20.02 -9.66
CA PRO A 12 18.26 18.96 -9.18
C PRO A 12 17.76 18.23 -7.92
N GLN A 13 16.78 18.78 -7.20
CA GLN A 13 16.17 18.15 -6.02
C GLN A 13 15.19 17.02 -6.39
N ILE A 14 14.58 17.05 -7.57
CA ILE A 14 13.64 16.00 -8.02
C ILE A 14 14.41 14.77 -8.51
N ALA A 15 15.52 14.98 -9.22
CA ALA A 15 16.43 13.91 -9.64
C ALA A 15 17.08 13.18 -8.44
N ALA A 16 17.45 13.91 -7.38
CA ALA A 16 17.97 13.32 -6.15
C ALA A 16 16.92 12.50 -5.39
N THR A 17 15.65 12.88 -5.49
CA THR A 17 14.53 12.16 -4.85
C THR A 17 14.15 10.92 -5.66
N ARG A 18 14.15 10.99 -7.00
CA ARG A 18 13.89 9.84 -7.89
C ARG A 18 14.97 8.75 -7.74
N ALA A 19 16.24 9.15 -7.61
CA ALA A 19 17.35 8.24 -7.34
C ALA A 19 17.38 7.65 -5.91
N LEU A 20 16.48 8.10 -5.03
CA LEU A 20 16.26 7.58 -3.68
C LEU A 20 15.13 6.51 -3.66
N PHE A 21 14.21 6.56 -4.64
CA PHE A 21 13.13 5.60 -4.81
C PHE A 21 13.50 4.41 -5.71
N ASP A 22 14.39 4.60 -6.71
CA ASP A 22 14.77 3.54 -7.68
C ASP A 22 15.88 2.58 -7.21
N SER A 23 16.48 2.75 -6.02
CA SER A 23 17.62 1.93 -5.58
C SER A 23 17.29 0.87 -4.51
N VAL A 24 16.02 0.50 -4.35
CA VAL A 24 15.63 -0.68 -3.57
C VAL A 24 15.29 -1.77 -4.57
N GLU A 25 16.29 -2.51 -5.06
CA GLU A 25 15.99 -3.80 -5.65
C GLU A 25 15.43 -4.69 -4.53
N PRO A 26 14.14 -5.12 -4.60
CA PRO A 26 13.52 -5.89 -3.54
C PRO A 26 14.12 -7.31 -3.39
N GLY A 27 15.06 -7.71 -4.27
CA GLY A 27 15.52 -9.08 -4.45
C GLY A 27 16.67 -9.54 -3.53
N GLU A 28 17.68 -8.70 -3.25
CA GLU A 28 18.91 -9.18 -2.57
C GLU A 28 18.68 -9.52 -1.08
N PHE A 29 17.78 -8.80 -0.38
CA PHE A 29 17.51 -9.04 1.04
C PHE A 29 16.38 -10.04 1.30
N ALA A 30 15.58 -10.35 0.28
CA ALA A 30 14.42 -11.23 0.41
C ALA A 30 14.82 -12.71 0.56
N THR A 31 15.99 -13.13 0.06
CA THR A 31 16.35 -14.55 -0.07
C THR A 31 17.48 -15.04 0.84
N MET A 32 18.36 -14.17 1.36
CA MET A 32 19.57 -14.57 2.11
C MET A 32 19.35 -14.67 3.63
N ALA A 33 19.91 -15.64 4.35
CA ALA A 33 19.75 -15.72 5.81
C ALA A 33 20.32 -14.47 6.53
N ALA A 34 19.76 -14.07 7.68
CA ALA A 34 20.23 -12.88 8.43
C ALA A 34 21.76 -12.80 8.66
N PRO A 35 22.47 -13.88 9.05
CA PRO A 35 23.93 -13.84 9.14
C PRO A 35 24.63 -13.70 7.78
N GLU A 36 24.03 -14.20 6.69
CA GLU A 36 24.56 -14.07 5.32
C GLU A 36 24.39 -12.65 4.78
N VAL A 37 23.36 -11.91 5.23
CA VAL A 37 23.17 -10.49 4.91
C VAL A 37 24.26 -9.63 5.55
N ALA A 38 24.58 -9.85 6.82
CA ALA A 38 25.67 -9.14 7.49
C ALA A 38 27.04 -9.48 6.86
N ALA A 39 27.26 -10.75 6.52
CA ALA A 39 28.48 -11.20 5.87
C ALA A 39 28.64 -10.64 4.44
N SER A 40 27.57 -10.62 3.64
CA SER A 40 27.61 -10.09 2.27
C SER A 40 27.79 -8.58 2.24
N LEU A 41 27.14 -7.85 3.15
CA LEU A 41 27.34 -6.40 3.30
C LEU A 41 28.73 -6.09 3.86
N GLY A 42 29.25 -6.90 4.77
CA GLY A 42 30.62 -6.79 5.28
C GLY A 42 31.66 -7.02 4.18
N GLU A 43 31.45 -8.01 3.31
CA GLU A 43 32.33 -8.30 2.16
C GLU A 43 32.26 -7.18 1.10
N LYS A 44 31.06 -6.65 0.80
CA LYS A 44 30.88 -5.49 -0.09
C LYS A 44 31.57 -4.24 0.51
N LEU A 45 31.41 -3.96 1.80
CA LEU A 45 32.10 -2.87 2.49
C LEU A 45 33.64 -3.01 2.42
N ALA A 46 34.15 -4.23 2.59
CA ALA A 46 35.58 -4.51 2.52
C ALA A 46 36.18 -4.38 1.11
N ARG A 47 35.39 -4.62 0.05
CA ARG A 47 35.84 -4.56 -1.35
C ARG A 47 35.71 -3.18 -2.00
N THR A 48 34.62 -2.48 -1.73
CA THR A 48 34.25 -1.25 -2.46
C THR A 48 34.10 -0.03 -1.56
N GLY A 49 34.32 -0.17 -0.25
CA GLY A 49 34.00 0.90 0.71
C GLY A 49 32.50 1.18 0.75
N LEU A 50 32.14 2.41 1.14
CA LEU A 50 30.74 2.84 1.26
C LEU A 50 30.02 2.91 -0.10
N ASP A 51 30.75 3.05 -1.21
CA ASP A 51 30.19 3.30 -2.54
C ASP A 51 29.55 2.06 -3.19
N GLY A 52 29.89 0.85 -2.74
CA GLY A 52 29.26 -0.38 -3.22
C GLY A 52 28.12 -0.90 -2.35
N LEU A 53 27.72 -0.14 -1.32
CA LEU A 53 26.57 -0.47 -0.49
C LEU A 53 25.30 0.24 -0.99
N PRO A 54 24.10 -0.30 -0.71
CA PRO A 54 22.85 0.41 -0.95
C PRO A 54 22.92 1.80 -0.31
N LYS A 55 22.52 2.85 -1.03
CA LYS A 55 22.69 4.26 -0.61
C LYS A 55 22.20 4.52 0.82
N VAL A 56 21.12 3.86 1.24
CA VAL A 56 20.56 4.01 2.59
C VAL A 56 21.49 3.41 3.66
N VAL A 57 22.11 2.26 3.39
CA VAL A 57 23.08 1.61 4.27
C VAL A 57 24.40 2.40 4.26
N ALA A 58 24.85 2.85 3.09
CA ALA A 58 26.02 3.72 2.96
C ALA A 58 25.84 5.02 3.75
N ASN A 59 24.66 5.65 3.65
CA ASN A 59 24.30 6.85 4.40
C ASN A 59 24.28 6.57 5.90
N TYR A 60 23.65 5.49 6.35
CA TYR A 60 23.66 5.09 7.76
C TYR A 60 25.08 4.85 8.29
N LEU A 61 25.91 4.08 7.58
CA LEU A 61 27.29 3.81 7.99
C LEU A 61 28.18 5.05 7.91
N GLY A 62 27.88 6.01 7.03
CA GLY A 62 28.55 7.31 6.99
C GLY A 62 28.41 8.10 8.30
N HIS A 63 27.34 7.86 9.06
CA HIS A 63 27.10 8.50 10.37
C HIS A 63 27.65 7.70 11.56
N VAL A 64 28.16 6.50 11.31
CA VAL A 64 28.72 5.60 12.33
C VAL A 64 30.24 5.56 12.17
N PRO A 65 31.04 5.61 13.26
CA PRO A 65 32.49 5.47 13.16
C PRO A 65 32.89 4.17 12.44
N SER A 66 33.89 4.24 11.56
CA SER A 66 34.34 3.10 10.72
C SER A 66 34.70 1.85 11.51
N VAL A 67 35.22 2.02 12.73
CA VAL A 67 35.57 0.92 13.66
C VAL A 67 34.35 0.10 14.09
N MET A 68 33.14 0.68 14.02
CA MET A 68 31.89 0.08 14.50
C MET A 68 30.96 -0.40 13.38
N HIS A 69 31.39 -0.31 12.10
CA HIS A 69 30.56 -0.69 10.96
C HIS A 69 30.11 -2.16 11.02
N GLY A 70 30.99 -3.08 11.44
CA GLY A 70 30.65 -4.50 11.61
C GLY A 70 29.51 -4.71 12.61
N HIS A 71 29.63 -4.12 13.81
CA HIS A 71 28.59 -4.19 14.83
C HIS A 71 27.27 -3.51 14.42
N ALA A 72 27.34 -2.46 13.61
CA ALA A 72 26.15 -1.79 13.09
C ALA A 72 25.40 -2.67 12.09
N LEU A 73 26.12 -3.40 11.22
CA LEU A 73 25.53 -4.39 10.32
C LEU A 73 24.95 -5.59 11.07
N ASP A 74 25.62 -6.05 12.14
CA ASP A 74 25.10 -7.10 13.02
C ASP A 74 23.80 -6.68 13.73
N ALA A 75 23.69 -5.41 14.16
CA ALA A 75 22.46 -4.90 14.75
C ALA A 75 21.29 -4.90 13.74
N VAL A 76 21.56 -4.61 12.46
CA VAL A 76 20.56 -4.67 11.40
C VAL A 76 20.11 -6.11 11.14
N SER A 77 21.05 -7.07 11.05
CA SER A 77 20.72 -8.47 10.81
C SER A 77 19.93 -9.09 11.97
N GLN A 78 20.34 -8.79 13.21
CA GLN A 78 19.61 -9.19 14.42
C GLN A 78 18.21 -8.55 14.49
N GLY A 79 18.07 -7.29 14.05
CA GLY A 79 16.78 -6.62 13.97
C GLY A 79 15.82 -7.29 12.97
N ILE A 80 16.34 -7.65 11.80
CA ILE A 80 15.59 -8.41 10.78
C ILE A 80 15.17 -9.78 11.32
N ALA A 81 16.06 -10.48 12.03
CA ALA A 81 15.76 -11.76 12.64
C ALA A 81 14.70 -11.64 13.74
N ALA A 82 14.77 -10.59 14.58
CA ALA A 82 13.77 -10.31 15.60
C ALA A 82 12.38 -10.03 15.01
N TYR A 83 12.32 -9.23 13.94
CA TYR A 83 11.08 -8.99 13.20
C TYR A 83 10.51 -10.30 12.62
N ALA A 84 11.37 -11.11 11.99
CA ALA A 84 10.96 -12.40 11.43
C ALA A 84 10.44 -13.37 12.49
N ALA A 85 11.06 -13.39 13.67
CA ALA A 85 10.58 -14.19 14.79
C ALA A 85 9.21 -13.70 15.33
N ALA A 86 8.99 -12.38 15.37
CA ALA A 86 7.75 -11.80 15.87
C ALA A 86 6.57 -11.91 14.87
N HIS A 87 6.84 -11.83 13.57
CA HIS A 87 5.80 -11.72 12.54
C HIS A 87 5.77 -12.89 11.55
N GLY A 88 6.71 -13.84 11.62
CA GLY A 88 6.76 -15.00 10.72
C GLY A 88 7.14 -14.66 9.26
N ARG A 89 7.44 -13.39 8.98
CA ARG A 89 7.91 -12.89 7.68
C ARG A 89 9.00 -11.85 7.88
N ARG A 90 9.84 -11.65 6.87
CA ARG A 90 10.88 -10.62 6.90
C ARG A 90 10.28 -9.23 6.68
N PRO A 91 10.92 -8.17 7.23
CA PRO A 91 10.50 -6.81 6.94
C PRO A 91 10.76 -6.47 5.48
N GLU A 92 9.90 -5.64 4.89
CA GLU A 92 10.08 -5.14 3.52
C GLU A 92 11.22 -4.11 3.45
N GLY A 93 11.77 -3.91 2.26
CA GLY A 93 12.91 -3.01 2.05
C GLY A 93 12.62 -1.57 2.47
N ASP A 94 11.39 -1.09 2.29
CA ASP A 94 10.95 0.24 2.71
C ASP A 94 11.04 0.42 4.24
N THR A 95 10.74 -0.65 4.97
CA THR A 95 10.68 -0.70 6.42
C THR A 95 12.09 -0.65 6.99
N VAL A 96 13.00 -1.46 6.43
CA VAL A 96 14.43 -1.41 6.77
C VAL A 96 15.02 -0.04 6.42
N ALA A 97 14.74 0.50 5.23
CA ALA A 97 15.23 1.79 4.81
C ALA A 97 14.73 2.94 5.72
N GLY A 98 13.44 2.93 6.08
CA GLY A 98 12.86 3.90 6.99
C GLY A 98 13.42 3.81 8.41
N ILE A 99 13.76 2.61 8.91
CA ILE A 99 14.42 2.43 10.21
C ILE A 99 15.84 3.02 10.14
N LEU A 100 16.63 2.65 9.14
CA LEU A 100 18.01 3.13 8.98
C LEU A 100 18.08 4.65 8.83
N SER A 101 17.17 5.25 8.06
CA SER A 101 17.04 6.71 7.93
C SER A 101 16.76 7.38 9.28
N SER A 102 15.80 6.86 10.06
CA SER A 102 15.46 7.43 11.36
C SER A 102 16.59 7.34 12.37
N VAL A 103 17.38 6.26 12.30
CA VAL A 103 18.54 6.07 13.16
C VAL A 103 19.72 6.90 12.68
N ALA A 104 19.91 7.08 11.37
CA ALA A 104 20.91 8.01 10.83
C ALA A 104 20.64 9.45 11.30
N GLY A 105 19.38 9.91 11.26
CA GLY A 105 19.00 11.22 11.81
C GLY A 105 19.18 11.36 13.33
N MET A 106 19.21 10.24 14.07
CA MET A 106 19.65 10.23 15.46
C MET A 106 21.17 10.32 15.56
N ALA A 107 21.91 9.51 14.80
CA ALA A 107 23.37 9.48 14.77
C ALA A 107 23.95 10.86 14.40
N ASP A 108 23.34 11.58 13.46
CA ASP A 108 23.67 12.96 13.08
C ASP A 108 23.68 13.94 14.26
N LYS A 109 22.73 13.80 15.19
CA LYS A 109 22.65 14.67 16.37
C LYS A 109 23.73 14.37 17.40
N TYR A 110 24.34 13.20 17.30
CA TYR A 110 25.39 12.73 18.21
C TYR A 110 26.77 12.62 17.54
N SER A 111 26.89 12.85 16.23
CA SER A 111 28.14 12.75 15.50
C SER A 111 29.04 13.97 15.78
N ILE A 112 30.33 13.70 15.91
CA ILE A 112 31.35 14.72 16.23
C ILE A 112 31.61 15.64 15.03
N GLU A 113 31.33 15.18 13.82
CA GLU A 113 31.44 15.98 12.60
C GLU A 113 30.32 17.04 12.50
N ALA A 114 29.10 16.75 12.97
CA ALA A 114 28.05 17.76 13.13
C ALA A 114 28.40 18.81 14.19
N ARG A 115 29.17 18.42 15.22
CA ARG A 115 29.76 19.35 16.21
C ARG A 115 30.87 20.22 15.61
N GLN A 116 31.69 19.68 14.71
CA GLN A 116 32.74 20.46 14.00
C GLN A 116 32.16 21.39 12.93
N ALA A 117 30.99 21.07 12.36
CA ALA A 117 30.28 21.89 11.37
C ALA A 117 29.35 22.98 11.97
N GLY A 118 29.41 23.24 13.28
CA GLY A 118 28.67 24.34 13.93
C GLY A 118 27.15 24.16 14.05
N ARG A 119 26.61 22.95 13.83
CA ARG A 119 25.17 22.66 14.00
C ARG A 119 24.87 22.29 15.46
N HIS A 120 24.82 23.31 16.32
CA HIS A 120 24.42 23.15 17.73
C HIS A 120 22.94 22.75 17.84
N ILE A 121 22.65 21.46 18.08
CA ILE A 121 21.30 21.00 18.45
C ILE A 121 21.41 20.04 19.65
N PHE A 122 21.38 20.64 20.85
CA PHE A 122 21.13 20.03 22.16
C PHE A 122 22.00 18.83 22.60
N ALA A 123 23.30 19.06 22.81
CA ALA A 123 24.04 18.34 23.84
C ALA A 123 24.36 19.34 24.95
N MET A 124 23.84 19.10 26.15
CA MET A 124 24.17 19.91 27.31
C MET A 124 25.68 19.84 27.59
N ASP A 125 26.24 21.00 27.88
CA ASP A 125 27.63 21.30 28.19
C ASP A 125 28.19 20.35 29.27
N SER A 126 29.06 19.42 28.86
CA SER A 126 30.01 18.79 29.79
C SER A 126 31.35 19.47 29.61
N VAL A 127 31.65 20.35 30.55
CA VAL A 127 32.96 20.92 30.93
C VAL A 127 34.13 20.36 30.13
N ASN A 128 34.72 21.27 29.36
CA ASN A 128 36.07 21.27 28.82
C ASN A 128 37.05 20.38 29.60
N ALA A 129 37.68 19.41 28.94
CA ALA A 129 38.89 18.78 29.45
C ALA A 129 39.82 18.36 28.31
N SER A 130 40.36 19.36 27.61
CA SER A 130 41.74 19.28 27.13
C SER A 130 42.66 19.08 28.34
N GLY A 131 42.78 17.84 28.86
CA GLY A 131 43.72 17.55 29.96
C GLY A 131 43.32 16.58 31.05
N SER A 132 42.48 15.56 30.82
CA SER A 132 42.48 14.39 31.72
C SER A 132 42.09 13.10 31.00
N GLY A 133 43.06 12.19 30.86
CA GLY A 133 42.97 10.95 30.11
C GLY A 133 42.13 9.83 30.75
N GLN A 134 41.07 10.14 31.51
CA GLN A 134 40.17 9.14 32.11
C GLN A 134 38.72 9.63 32.23
N SER A 135 38.03 9.74 31.08
CA SER A 135 36.63 9.34 30.94
C SER A 135 36.27 9.38 29.45
N ASN A 136 36.36 8.24 28.77
CA ASN A 136 35.91 8.12 27.39
C ASN A 136 34.38 8.24 27.36
N ASN A 137 33.88 9.46 27.13
CA ASN A 137 32.49 9.74 26.79
C ASN A 137 32.10 9.20 25.38
N TRP A 138 32.91 8.30 24.82
CA TRP A 138 32.74 7.63 23.52
C TRP A 138 31.95 6.32 23.64
N GLY A 139 31.76 5.79 24.86
CA GLY A 139 31.20 4.45 25.08
C GLY A 139 29.67 4.33 24.99
N LEU A 140 28.91 5.42 25.19
CA LEU A 140 27.44 5.33 25.25
C LEU A 140 26.74 5.54 23.89
N HIS A 141 27.43 6.10 22.89
CA HIS A 141 26.78 6.61 21.69
C HIS A 141 26.52 5.56 20.59
N PRO A 142 27.47 4.66 20.23
CA PRO A 142 27.20 3.60 19.25
C PRO A 142 26.19 2.57 19.76
N GLY A 143 26.22 2.26 21.07
CA GLY A 143 25.25 1.36 21.69
C GLY A 143 23.82 1.89 21.64
N ALA A 144 23.62 3.21 21.77
CA ALA A 144 22.31 3.84 21.62
C ALA A 144 21.77 3.72 20.18
N VAL A 145 22.65 3.82 19.17
CA VAL A 145 22.30 3.66 17.75
C VAL A 145 21.91 2.21 17.45
N MET A 146 22.70 1.23 17.90
CA MET A 146 22.41 -0.20 17.66
C MET A 146 21.14 -0.65 18.39
N THR A 147 20.96 -0.23 19.65
CA THR A 147 19.73 -0.54 20.41
C THR A 147 18.50 0.12 19.81
N ALA A 148 18.63 1.30 19.19
CA ALA A 148 17.55 1.93 18.45
C ALA A 148 17.15 1.12 17.20
N VAL A 149 18.12 0.63 16.39
CA VAL A 149 17.83 -0.23 15.23
C VAL A 149 17.06 -1.49 15.67
N LEU A 150 17.60 -2.19 16.67
CA LEU A 150 16.99 -3.41 17.20
C LEU A 150 15.58 -3.15 17.73
N GLN A 151 15.41 -2.08 18.51
CA GLN A 151 14.12 -1.73 19.08
C GLN A 151 13.11 -1.40 17.99
N MET A 152 13.49 -0.60 16.99
CA MET A 152 12.58 -0.17 15.93
C MET A 152 12.22 -1.31 15.00
N ALA A 153 13.17 -2.21 14.70
CA ALA A 153 12.89 -3.41 13.94
C ALA A 153 11.95 -4.37 14.71
N ALA A 154 12.20 -4.61 16.00
CA ALA A 154 11.39 -5.54 16.79
C ALA A 154 9.94 -5.07 17.06
N THR A 155 9.64 -3.80 16.82
CA THR A 155 8.38 -3.17 17.24
C THR A 155 7.61 -2.53 16.10
N GLU A 156 8.07 -2.78 14.87
CA GLU A 156 7.43 -2.24 13.69
C GLU A 156 6.05 -2.85 13.48
N ILE A 157 5.15 -2.07 12.89
CA ILE A 157 3.78 -2.53 12.62
C ILE A 157 3.76 -3.16 11.22
N PRO A 158 3.38 -4.44 11.08
CA PRO A 158 3.59 -5.19 9.84
C PRO A 158 2.77 -4.67 8.65
N PHE A 159 1.58 -4.12 8.91
CA PHE A 159 0.67 -3.56 7.90
C PHE A 159 0.84 -2.04 7.70
N ALA A 160 1.86 -1.42 8.31
CA ALA A 160 2.14 0.00 8.13
C ALA A 160 3.27 0.23 7.12
N GLY A 161 3.12 1.28 6.31
CA GLY A 161 4.21 1.77 5.46
C GLY A 161 5.11 2.71 6.26
N ARG A 162 6.43 2.46 6.27
CA ARG A 162 7.40 3.33 6.95
C ARG A 162 8.13 4.25 5.98
N ILE A 163 8.10 5.55 6.27
CA ILE A 163 8.78 6.57 5.46
C ILE A 163 10.06 7.02 6.14
N ALA A 164 11.12 7.16 5.35
CA ALA A 164 12.34 7.85 5.74
C ALA A 164 12.04 9.32 6.02
N ALA A 165 11.95 9.69 7.30
CA ALA A 165 11.73 11.06 7.72
C ALA A 165 13.03 11.62 8.31
N ASP A 166 13.45 12.77 7.80
CA ASP A 166 14.61 13.48 8.32
C ASP A 166 14.26 14.25 9.61
N SER A 167 15.24 14.33 10.49
CA SER A 167 15.17 14.86 11.85
C SER A 167 14.89 16.36 11.93
N GLY A 168 15.06 17.08 10.81
CA GLY A 168 14.83 18.52 10.65
C GLY A 168 13.37 18.93 10.43
N PHE A 169 12.48 18.01 10.03
CA PHE A 169 11.11 18.36 9.69
C PHE A 169 10.11 18.14 10.84
N ALA A 170 9.10 19.02 10.93
CA ALA A 170 7.95 18.87 11.81
C ALA A 170 6.79 18.09 11.15
N THR A 171 6.85 17.97 9.82
CA THR A 171 5.89 17.26 8.98
C THR A 171 6.61 16.28 8.05
N PHE A 172 5.94 15.20 7.65
CA PHE A 172 6.38 14.34 6.56
C PHE A 172 5.33 14.35 5.46
N ARG A 173 5.75 14.11 4.21
CA ARG A 173 4.88 14.16 3.03
C ARG A 173 4.80 12.80 2.37
N THR A 174 3.63 12.47 1.83
CA THR A 174 3.44 11.34 0.92
C THR A 174 2.89 11.83 -0.39
N GLY A 175 3.51 11.45 -1.50
CA GLY A 175 2.96 11.63 -2.83
C GLY A 175 2.43 10.30 -3.33
N VAL A 176 1.19 10.30 -3.82
CA VAL A 176 0.67 9.19 -4.63
C VAL A 176 0.65 9.66 -6.07
N LEU A 177 1.39 8.95 -6.93
CA LEU A 177 1.30 9.11 -8.37
C LEU A 177 0.03 8.40 -8.86
N ARG A 178 -0.78 9.10 -9.64
CA ARG A 178 -1.95 8.54 -10.31
C ARG A 178 -1.89 8.87 -11.79
N ASN A 179 -2.21 7.89 -12.62
CA ASN A 179 -2.42 8.11 -14.03
C ASN A 179 -3.88 8.49 -14.26
N VAL A 180 -4.08 9.62 -14.92
CA VAL A 180 -5.40 10.17 -15.21
C VAL A 180 -5.59 10.32 -16.71
N ALA A 181 -6.83 10.17 -17.17
CA ALA A 181 -7.18 10.55 -18.53
C ALA A 181 -7.06 12.07 -18.67
N ALA A 182 -6.19 12.56 -19.55
CA ALA A 182 -6.06 14.01 -19.80
C ALA A 182 -7.03 14.51 -20.90
N SER A 183 -7.73 13.60 -21.56
CA SER A 183 -8.69 13.88 -22.64
C SER A 183 -9.99 13.11 -22.45
N ASN A 184 -11.10 13.66 -22.96
CA ASN A 184 -12.40 12.97 -22.99
C ASN A 184 -12.42 11.99 -24.17
N PHE A 185 -12.16 10.71 -23.91
CA PHE A 185 -12.07 9.71 -24.97
C PHE A 185 -12.48 8.32 -24.46
N GLY A 186 -13.11 7.53 -25.33
CA GLY A 186 -13.64 6.21 -25.00
C GLY A 186 -14.65 6.27 -23.86
N ASP A 187 -14.41 5.54 -22.78
CA ASP A 187 -15.29 5.53 -21.60
C ASP A 187 -14.96 6.63 -20.58
N TYR A 188 -13.81 7.29 -20.72
CA TYR A 188 -13.24 8.16 -19.68
C TYR A 188 -13.52 9.65 -19.92
N ALA A 189 -13.80 10.36 -18.82
CA ALA A 189 -13.71 11.82 -18.77
C ALA A 189 -12.28 12.27 -18.45
N ALA A 190 -11.95 13.52 -18.83
CA ALA A 190 -10.73 14.16 -18.36
C ALA A 190 -10.73 14.22 -16.82
N GLY A 191 -9.65 13.72 -16.20
CA GLY A 191 -9.47 13.58 -14.76
C GLY A 191 -9.87 12.21 -14.19
N ASP A 192 -10.48 11.32 -14.98
CA ASP A 192 -10.83 9.98 -14.52
C ASP A 192 -9.58 9.12 -14.31
N SER A 193 -9.66 8.18 -13.35
CA SER A 193 -8.55 7.26 -13.07
C SER A 193 -8.41 6.28 -14.21
N LEU A 194 -7.20 6.14 -14.73
CA LEU A 194 -6.86 5.02 -15.61
C LEU A 194 -6.33 3.81 -14.82
N ASP A 195 -6.15 3.97 -13.51
CA ASP A 195 -5.66 2.92 -12.62
C ASP A 195 -6.82 2.15 -11.96
N GLY A 196 -6.61 0.85 -11.69
CA GLY A 196 -7.52 -0.01 -10.95
C GLY A 196 -8.68 -0.59 -11.76
N VAL A 197 -9.77 -0.98 -11.08
CA VAL A 197 -10.96 -1.60 -11.70
C VAL A 197 -11.66 -0.68 -12.70
N MET A 198 -11.58 0.64 -12.48
CA MET A 198 -12.13 1.63 -13.40
C MET A 198 -11.31 1.76 -14.70
N GLY A 199 -10.07 1.25 -14.72
CA GLY A 199 -9.17 1.21 -15.87
C GLY A 199 -9.51 0.19 -16.95
N ALA A 200 -10.57 -0.62 -16.75
CA ALA A 200 -10.97 -1.66 -17.70
C ALA A 200 -11.76 -1.14 -18.93
N GLY A 201 -12.24 0.11 -18.88
CA GLY A 201 -12.93 0.73 -20.00
C GLY A 201 -12.00 1.00 -21.19
N GLU A 202 -12.57 1.17 -22.38
CA GLU A 202 -11.78 1.47 -23.57
C GLU A 202 -11.25 2.91 -23.51
N TYR A 203 -9.93 3.09 -23.65
CA TYR A 203 -9.31 4.42 -23.75
C TYR A 203 -8.30 4.48 -24.90
N ILE A 204 -7.27 3.63 -24.87
CA ILE A 204 -6.17 3.67 -25.85
C ILE A 204 -6.58 3.02 -27.17
N ASP A 205 -7.45 2.01 -27.11
CA ASP A 205 -7.86 1.27 -28.29
C ASP A 205 -8.66 2.16 -29.24
N SER A 206 -8.39 1.99 -30.53
CA SER A 206 -9.12 2.60 -31.63
C SER A 206 -10.46 1.92 -31.89
N GLU A 207 -10.62 0.65 -31.50
CA GLU A 207 -11.89 -0.06 -31.62
C GLU A 207 -12.95 0.58 -30.71
N ARG A 208 -14.18 0.72 -31.22
CA ARG A 208 -15.35 1.17 -30.48
C ARG A 208 -16.52 0.27 -30.79
N VAL A 209 -17.14 -0.25 -29.73
CA VAL A 209 -18.34 -1.08 -29.83
C VAL A 209 -19.57 -0.25 -29.43
N VAL A 210 -20.49 -0.06 -30.37
CA VAL A 210 -21.75 0.65 -30.15
C VAL A 210 -22.90 -0.36 -30.17
N THR A 211 -23.50 -0.62 -29.00
CA THR A 211 -24.69 -1.46 -28.90
C THR A 211 -25.93 -0.70 -29.38
N LEU A 212 -26.61 -1.23 -30.40
CA LEU A 212 -27.83 -0.65 -30.94
C LEU A 212 -29.04 -1.18 -30.17
N THR A 213 -29.83 -0.28 -29.56
CA THR A 213 -31.00 -0.68 -28.78
C THR A 213 -32.13 -1.13 -29.71
N VAL A 214 -32.51 -2.41 -29.64
CA VAL A 214 -33.62 -2.99 -30.43
C VAL A 214 -34.86 -3.09 -29.54
N ASN A 215 -35.69 -2.03 -29.51
CA ASN A 215 -36.97 -2.07 -28.79
C ASN A 215 -38.06 -2.70 -29.66
N GLY A 216 -38.23 -4.02 -29.55
CA GLY A 216 -39.39 -4.73 -30.12
C GLY A 216 -39.28 -5.18 -31.59
N GLY A 217 -38.06 -5.20 -32.14
CA GLY A 217 -37.79 -5.59 -33.54
C GLY A 217 -37.22 -4.42 -34.35
N MET A 218 -36.18 -4.67 -35.14
CA MET A 218 -35.39 -3.62 -35.81
C MET A 218 -35.74 -3.48 -37.32
N ALA A 219 -37.00 -3.19 -37.66
CA ALA A 219 -37.37 -2.90 -39.07
C ALA A 219 -37.10 -1.45 -39.50
N ALA A 220 -37.10 -0.51 -38.55
CA ALA A 220 -36.77 0.88 -38.80
C ALA A 220 -35.25 1.10 -38.77
N ALA A 221 -34.76 2.04 -39.57
CA ALA A 221 -33.36 2.42 -39.55
C ALA A 221 -33.00 3.04 -38.19
N VAL A 222 -32.03 2.44 -37.50
CA VAL A 222 -31.41 3.05 -36.31
C VAL A 222 -30.29 3.93 -36.80
N THR A 223 -30.50 5.24 -36.66
CA THR A 223 -29.53 6.27 -37.00
C THR A 223 -28.87 6.81 -35.76
N GLY A 224 -27.56 7.02 -35.81
CA GLY A 224 -26.82 7.63 -34.73
C GLY A 224 -25.49 8.19 -35.20
N VAL A 225 -24.73 8.73 -34.25
CA VAL A 225 -23.36 9.23 -34.49
C VAL A 225 -22.45 8.58 -33.48
N VAL A 226 -21.34 8.01 -33.94
CA VAL A 226 -20.27 7.53 -33.07
C VAL A 226 -19.55 8.74 -32.51
N LYS A 227 -19.48 8.80 -31.18
CA LYS A 227 -18.92 9.93 -30.46
C LYS A 227 -17.59 9.54 -29.84
N THR A 228 -16.75 10.54 -29.57
CA THR A 228 -15.45 10.32 -28.91
C THR A 228 -15.59 9.73 -27.52
N ARG A 229 -16.72 9.99 -26.85
CA ARG A 229 -17.14 9.39 -25.58
C ARG A 229 -18.61 8.96 -25.67
N ALA A 230 -18.95 7.82 -25.06
CA ALA A 230 -20.35 7.41 -24.91
C ALA A 230 -21.17 8.53 -24.24
N GLY A 231 -22.19 9.05 -24.94
CA GLY A 231 -23.03 10.15 -24.46
C GLY A 231 -22.43 11.57 -24.58
N GLY A 232 -21.23 11.74 -25.17
CA GLY A 232 -20.61 13.04 -25.41
C GLY A 232 -21.29 13.88 -26.50
N SER A 233 -20.65 14.96 -26.96
CA SER A 233 -21.12 15.78 -28.10
C SER A 233 -20.17 15.79 -29.30
N THR A 234 -18.92 15.37 -29.10
CA THR A 234 -17.90 15.39 -30.16
C THR A 234 -17.99 14.15 -31.04
N GLU A 235 -18.04 14.37 -32.35
CA GLU A 235 -18.06 13.33 -33.37
C GLU A 235 -16.67 12.66 -33.51
N LEU A 236 -16.65 11.35 -33.72
CA LEU A 236 -15.41 10.59 -33.90
C LEU A 236 -15.23 10.25 -35.39
N PRO A 237 -14.18 10.75 -36.06
CA PRO A 237 -13.86 10.31 -37.41
C PRO A 237 -13.41 8.85 -37.39
N LEU A 238 -13.89 8.07 -38.36
CA LEU A 238 -13.71 6.63 -38.43
C LEU A 238 -12.75 6.25 -39.56
N LEU A 239 -12.10 5.09 -39.41
CA LEU A 239 -11.26 4.50 -40.44
C LEU A 239 -12.16 3.88 -41.50
N ALA A 240 -12.11 4.43 -42.72
CA ALA A 240 -12.90 3.92 -43.83
C ALA A 240 -12.47 2.50 -44.21
N GLY A 241 -13.45 1.63 -44.47
CA GLY A 241 -13.27 0.24 -44.91
C GLY A 241 -13.09 -0.79 -43.79
N ALA A 242 -13.19 -0.38 -42.52
CA ALA A 242 -12.88 -1.24 -41.37
C ALA A 242 -14.10 -1.53 -40.46
N SER A 243 -15.26 -0.93 -40.70
CA SER A 243 -16.42 -1.12 -39.83
C SER A 243 -17.14 -2.44 -40.07
N GLU A 244 -17.63 -3.04 -38.99
CA GLU A 244 -18.33 -4.33 -38.98
C GLU A 244 -19.61 -4.27 -38.16
N ILE A 245 -20.62 -5.04 -38.54
CA ILE A 245 -21.84 -5.25 -37.74
C ILE A 245 -21.82 -6.67 -37.19
N ARG A 246 -21.96 -6.78 -35.88
CA ARG A 246 -22.12 -8.04 -35.14
C ARG A 246 -23.56 -8.18 -34.66
N VAL A 247 -24.10 -9.39 -34.71
CA VAL A 247 -25.37 -9.74 -34.05
C VAL A 247 -25.13 -10.95 -33.19
N ASN A 248 -25.47 -10.84 -31.90
CA ASN A 248 -25.15 -11.83 -30.87
C ASN A 248 -23.67 -12.29 -30.90
N GLY A 249 -22.75 -11.34 -31.15
CA GLY A 249 -21.30 -11.58 -31.21
C GLY A 249 -20.77 -12.15 -32.53
N MET A 250 -21.62 -12.45 -33.54
CA MET A 250 -21.18 -12.94 -34.86
C MET A 250 -21.13 -11.81 -35.88
N VAL A 251 -20.04 -11.70 -36.64
CA VAL A 251 -19.90 -10.74 -37.75
C VAL A 251 -20.82 -11.14 -38.91
N ILE A 252 -21.67 -10.21 -39.33
CA ILE A 252 -22.76 -10.47 -40.28
C ILE A 252 -22.69 -9.59 -41.51
N GLY A 253 -22.11 -8.39 -41.35
CA GLY A 253 -21.86 -7.48 -42.44
C GLY A 253 -20.62 -6.65 -42.18
N ALA A 254 -19.95 -6.29 -43.26
CA ALA A 254 -18.80 -5.39 -43.25
C ALA A 254 -19.02 -4.33 -44.33
N GLU A 255 -18.20 -3.28 -44.33
CA GLU A 255 -18.23 -2.28 -45.39
C GLU A 255 -17.95 -2.92 -46.75
N ALA A 256 -18.77 -2.60 -47.76
CA ALA A 256 -18.68 -3.19 -49.10
C ALA A 256 -17.33 -2.91 -49.82
N ASN A 257 -16.53 -1.97 -49.30
CA ASN A 257 -15.21 -1.61 -49.80
C ASN A 257 -14.04 -2.24 -49.01
N ALA A 258 -14.26 -3.32 -48.25
CA ALA A 258 -13.23 -4.03 -47.47
C ALA A 258 -12.07 -4.66 -48.31
N GLY A 259 -12.13 -4.57 -49.65
CA GLY A 259 -11.28 -5.34 -50.57
C GLY A 259 -10.01 -4.68 -51.11
N VAL A 260 -9.58 -3.50 -50.65
CA VAL A 260 -8.33 -2.88 -51.15
C VAL A 260 -7.37 -2.57 -50.00
N TYR A 261 -6.78 -3.63 -49.46
CA TYR A 261 -5.52 -3.53 -48.70
C TYR A 261 -4.36 -3.44 -49.71
N GLY A 262 -3.82 -2.24 -49.93
CA GLY A 262 -2.56 -2.05 -50.66
C GLY A 262 -2.57 -1.13 -51.88
N SER A 263 -3.69 -0.50 -52.24
CA SER A 263 -3.64 0.60 -53.22
C SER A 263 -3.46 1.92 -52.49
N SER A 264 -2.47 2.70 -52.91
CA SER A 264 -2.12 4.05 -52.44
C SER A 264 -3.20 5.11 -52.74
N VAL A 265 -4.47 4.74 -52.67
CA VAL A 265 -5.58 5.68 -52.60
C VAL A 265 -5.57 6.19 -51.17
N ASN A 266 -5.18 7.46 -51.02
CA ASN A 266 -5.46 8.29 -49.85
C ASN A 266 -6.77 7.82 -49.20
N ARG A 267 -6.69 7.10 -48.06
CA ARG A 267 -7.86 6.84 -47.19
C ARG A 267 -8.20 8.10 -46.41
N SER A 268 -8.04 9.26 -47.05
CA SER A 268 -8.49 10.55 -46.57
C SER A 268 -10.00 10.49 -46.51
N SER A 269 -10.53 10.40 -45.29
CA SER A 269 -11.81 10.97 -44.83
C SER A 269 -12.74 11.46 -45.95
N GLY A 270 -13.22 10.54 -46.79
CA GLY A 270 -14.18 10.88 -47.82
C GLY A 270 -15.47 11.29 -47.13
N ALA A 271 -16.03 12.45 -47.48
CA ALA A 271 -17.33 12.89 -46.97
C ALA A 271 -18.52 12.02 -47.46
N GLY A 272 -18.24 10.96 -48.24
CA GLY A 272 -19.23 10.06 -48.79
C GLY A 272 -19.63 8.95 -47.81
N ALA A 273 -20.89 8.55 -47.85
CA ALA A 273 -21.41 7.42 -47.10
C ALA A 273 -20.98 6.09 -47.74
N TYR A 274 -20.47 5.18 -46.93
CA TYR A 274 -20.07 3.81 -47.30
C TYR A 274 -21.21 2.85 -46.97
N ALA A 275 -21.55 1.97 -47.90
CA ALA A 275 -22.60 0.98 -47.69
C ALA A 275 -22.09 -0.24 -46.91
N LEU A 276 -22.88 -0.68 -45.92
CA LEU A 276 -22.68 -1.90 -45.15
C LEU A 276 -23.56 -3.00 -45.75
N ALA A 277 -22.96 -4.13 -46.10
CA ALA A 277 -23.67 -5.25 -46.73
C ALA A 277 -23.39 -6.55 -45.99
N GLY A 278 -24.43 -7.38 -45.83
CA GLY A 278 -24.34 -8.60 -45.05
C GLY A 278 -25.69 -9.28 -44.82
N SER A 279 -25.66 -10.53 -44.40
CA SER A 279 -26.87 -11.32 -44.11
C SER A 279 -26.63 -12.34 -43.02
N VAL A 280 -27.62 -12.53 -42.14
CA VAL A 280 -27.58 -13.52 -41.06
C VAL A 280 -28.78 -14.44 -41.14
N GLN A 281 -28.58 -15.72 -40.85
CA GLN A 281 -29.68 -16.64 -40.60
C GLN A 281 -29.90 -16.80 -39.10
N ILE A 282 -31.09 -16.42 -38.62
CA ILE A 282 -31.50 -16.62 -37.23
C ILE A 282 -32.75 -17.50 -37.25
N ALA A 283 -32.68 -18.66 -36.60
CA ALA A 283 -33.76 -19.64 -36.53
C ALA A 283 -34.37 -20.03 -37.91
N GLY A 284 -33.53 -20.11 -38.95
CA GLY A 284 -33.95 -20.52 -40.30
C GLY A 284 -34.52 -19.42 -41.19
N THR A 285 -34.61 -18.18 -40.70
CA THR A 285 -34.98 -17.00 -41.51
C THR A 285 -33.74 -16.17 -41.83
N THR A 286 -33.54 -15.81 -43.11
CA THR A 286 -32.43 -14.95 -43.54
C THR A 286 -32.82 -13.48 -43.39
N TYR A 287 -32.10 -12.74 -42.56
CA TYR A 287 -32.19 -11.29 -42.40
C TYR A 287 -31.03 -10.65 -43.14
N THR A 288 -31.31 -9.74 -44.08
CA THR A 288 -30.28 -9.03 -44.83
C THR A 288 -30.20 -7.58 -44.36
N LEU A 289 -29.00 -7.02 -44.33
CA LEU A 289 -28.82 -5.57 -44.15
C LEU A 289 -29.33 -4.84 -45.40
N SER A 290 -30.21 -3.87 -45.21
CA SER A 290 -30.80 -3.05 -46.28
C SER A 290 -30.50 -1.59 -46.03
N ASP A 291 -30.06 -0.82 -47.03
CA ASP A 291 -29.81 0.63 -46.94
C ASP A 291 -29.00 1.06 -45.71
N SER A 292 -28.04 0.23 -45.28
CA SER A 292 -27.19 0.51 -44.12
C SER A 292 -25.95 1.26 -44.56
N THR A 293 -25.67 2.40 -43.95
CA THR A 293 -24.57 3.30 -44.36
C THR A 293 -23.79 3.84 -43.17
N ILE A 294 -22.49 4.06 -43.36
CA ILE A 294 -21.62 4.76 -42.41
C ILE A 294 -20.86 5.89 -43.10
N THR A 295 -20.77 7.04 -42.46
CA THR A 295 -20.06 8.23 -42.96
C THR A 295 -18.77 8.41 -42.15
N PRO A 296 -17.59 8.05 -42.68
CA PRO A 296 -16.35 8.04 -41.91
C PRO A 296 -15.88 9.42 -41.43
N SER A 297 -16.26 10.52 -42.11
CA SER A 297 -15.84 11.87 -41.73
C SER A 297 -16.53 12.39 -40.45
N THR A 298 -17.76 11.96 -40.18
CA THR A 298 -18.59 12.42 -39.04
C THR A 298 -18.93 11.29 -38.07
N GLY A 299 -18.62 10.04 -38.41
CA GLY A 299 -19.02 8.88 -37.61
C GLY A 299 -20.53 8.61 -37.59
N ALA A 300 -21.30 9.23 -38.50
CA ALA A 300 -22.73 9.00 -38.61
C ALA A 300 -23.01 7.61 -39.19
N TYR A 301 -23.95 6.86 -38.60
CA TYR A 301 -24.36 5.55 -39.07
C TYR A 301 -25.88 5.47 -39.21
N SER A 302 -26.33 4.61 -40.13
CA SER A 302 -27.71 4.20 -40.30
C SER A 302 -27.70 2.69 -40.53
N VAL A 303 -28.31 1.91 -39.63
CA VAL A 303 -28.40 0.45 -39.74
C VAL A 303 -29.86 0.02 -39.83
N LYS A 304 -30.20 -0.77 -40.84
CA LYS A 304 -31.56 -1.25 -41.10
C LYS A 304 -31.54 -2.67 -41.63
N PHE A 305 -32.43 -3.52 -41.10
CA PHE A 305 -32.63 -4.90 -41.57
C PHE A 305 -33.85 -5.00 -42.48
N SER A 306 -33.84 -5.98 -43.38
CA SER A 306 -34.94 -6.26 -44.31
C SER A 306 -36.23 -6.75 -43.63
N ALA A 307 -36.12 -7.29 -42.41
CA ALA A 307 -37.23 -7.79 -41.59
C ALA A 307 -36.94 -7.57 -40.10
N GLU A 308 -37.98 -7.54 -39.26
CA GLU A 308 -37.84 -7.33 -37.81
C GLU A 308 -37.07 -8.47 -37.14
N LEU A 309 -35.99 -8.12 -36.44
CA LEU A 309 -35.23 -9.09 -35.64
C LEU A 309 -36.05 -9.61 -34.46
N PRO A 310 -35.88 -10.90 -34.08
CA PRO A 310 -36.51 -11.47 -32.89
C PRO A 310 -36.14 -10.70 -31.61
N ALA A 311 -37.09 -10.61 -30.67
CA ALA A 311 -36.89 -9.94 -29.38
C ALA A 311 -35.72 -10.58 -28.60
N GLY A 312 -34.86 -9.74 -27.99
CA GLY A 312 -33.68 -10.18 -27.24
C GLY A 312 -32.39 -10.32 -28.08
N THR A 313 -32.45 -10.02 -29.38
CA THR A 313 -31.26 -9.98 -30.26
C THR A 313 -30.42 -8.74 -29.96
N VAL A 314 -29.13 -8.92 -29.69
CA VAL A 314 -28.17 -7.81 -29.46
C VAL A 314 -27.45 -7.51 -30.77
N VAL A 315 -27.56 -6.27 -31.25
CA VAL A 315 -26.85 -5.79 -32.45
C VAL A 315 -25.77 -4.81 -32.01
N GLU A 316 -24.55 -5.03 -32.47
CA GLU A 316 -23.37 -4.23 -32.14
C GLU A 316 -22.74 -3.73 -33.44
N LEU A 317 -22.42 -2.44 -33.47
CA LEU A 317 -21.63 -1.82 -34.53
C LEU A 317 -20.20 -1.66 -34.00
N VAL A 318 -19.24 -2.26 -34.69
CA VAL A 318 -17.80 -2.17 -34.37
C VAL A 318 -17.16 -1.25 -35.39
N VAL A 319 -16.50 -0.21 -34.89
CA VAL A 319 -15.83 0.81 -35.72
C VAL A 319 -14.45 1.12 -35.17
N TYR A 320 -13.58 1.65 -36.02
CA TYR A 320 -12.22 2.02 -35.64
C TYR A 320 -12.02 3.53 -35.78
N ALA A 321 -11.46 4.17 -34.76
CA ALA A 321 -11.13 5.59 -34.77
C ALA A 321 -9.99 5.90 -35.78
N ASN A 322 -10.11 6.99 -36.53
CA ASN A 322 -9.06 7.46 -37.43
C ASN A 322 -8.29 8.64 -36.82
N TYR A 323 -7.17 8.36 -36.18
CA TYR A 323 -6.30 9.37 -35.56
C TYR A 323 -5.56 10.27 -36.58
N GLU A 324 -5.39 9.83 -37.84
CA GLU A 324 -4.74 10.64 -38.87
C GLU A 324 -5.67 11.76 -39.38
N ALA A 325 -6.99 11.54 -39.36
CA ALA A 325 -7.96 12.53 -39.80
C ALA A 325 -8.15 13.67 -38.79
N ASN A 326 -7.98 13.40 -37.49
CA ASN A 326 -8.01 14.42 -36.45
C ASN A 326 -7.05 14.03 -35.30
N PRO A 327 -5.80 14.52 -35.30
CA PRO A 327 -4.80 14.15 -34.29
C PRO A 327 -5.13 14.69 -32.89
N ASP A 328 -5.95 15.73 -32.78
CA ASP A 328 -6.32 16.34 -31.49
C ASP A 328 -7.27 15.46 -30.65
N LEU A 329 -7.86 14.43 -31.26
CA LEU A 329 -8.74 13.47 -30.59
C LEU A 329 -8.00 12.24 -30.05
N ALA A 330 -6.68 12.14 -30.25
CA ALA A 330 -5.90 11.04 -29.71
C ALA A 330 -5.91 11.06 -28.18
N PRO A 331 -6.04 9.90 -27.51
CA PRO A 331 -6.07 9.82 -26.06
C PRO A 331 -4.73 10.27 -25.46
N VAL A 332 -4.78 11.20 -24.51
CA VAL A 332 -3.61 11.67 -23.76
C VAL A 332 -3.66 11.14 -22.34
N ILE A 333 -2.55 10.56 -21.87
CA ILE A 333 -2.39 10.12 -20.49
C ILE A 333 -1.69 11.22 -19.70
N GLY A 334 -2.34 11.71 -18.66
CA GLY A 334 -1.76 12.62 -17.68
C GLY A 334 -1.23 11.86 -16.48
N ALA A 335 -0.22 12.43 -15.81
CA ALA A 335 0.25 11.95 -14.53
C ALA A 335 0.09 13.06 -13.50
N GLU A 336 -0.62 12.77 -12.41
CA GLU A 336 -0.84 13.70 -11.30
C GLU A 336 -0.23 13.12 -10.02
N VAL A 337 0.31 14.00 -9.17
CA VAL A 337 0.85 13.63 -7.87
C VAL A 337 0.02 14.30 -6.78
N ASP A 338 -0.68 13.50 -5.99
CA ASP A 338 -1.44 13.98 -4.85
C ASP A 338 -0.56 13.97 -3.58
N LEU A 339 -0.27 15.17 -3.07
CA LEU A 339 0.64 15.39 -1.94
C LEU A 339 -0.14 15.56 -0.63
N HIS A 340 0.15 14.68 0.32
CA HIS A 340 -0.44 14.73 1.66
C HIS A 340 0.63 14.97 2.72
N GLU A 341 0.41 15.96 3.59
CA GLU A 341 1.31 16.25 4.71
C GLU A 341 0.80 15.66 6.03
N TYR A 342 1.70 15.20 6.89
CA TYR A 342 1.39 14.63 8.20
C TYR A 342 2.23 15.28 9.27
N ALA A 343 1.60 15.72 10.36
CA ALA A 343 2.30 16.28 11.50
C ALA A 343 2.89 15.19 12.39
N VAL A 344 4.15 15.39 12.80
CA VAL A 344 4.84 14.50 13.73
C VAL A 344 4.55 14.90 15.17
N THR A 345 4.34 13.91 16.04
CA THR A 345 4.10 14.12 17.48
C THR A 345 5.31 13.71 18.31
N ALA A 346 5.56 14.37 19.44
CA ALA A 346 6.59 13.96 20.39
C ALA A 346 5.97 13.18 21.54
N SER A 347 6.59 12.07 21.95
CA SER A 347 6.25 11.35 23.18
C SER A 347 7.40 11.46 24.16
N ARG A 348 7.08 11.70 25.43
CA ARG A 348 8.05 12.05 26.48
C ARG A 348 7.69 11.33 27.76
N ALA A 349 8.69 10.82 28.49
CA ALA A 349 8.50 10.29 29.83
C ALA A 349 9.73 10.57 30.70
N LYS A 350 9.52 10.66 32.02
CA LYS A 350 10.58 10.78 33.02
C LYS A 350 10.48 9.61 33.98
N THR A 351 11.59 8.93 34.22
CA THR A 351 11.70 7.94 35.31
C THR A 351 12.53 8.55 36.42
N ARG A 352 12.08 8.39 37.67
CA ARG A 352 12.78 8.88 38.87
C ARG A 352 12.87 7.78 39.90
N ALA A 353 14.01 7.68 40.56
CA ALA A 353 14.18 6.89 41.77
C ALA A 353 15.04 7.68 42.76
N THR A 354 14.75 7.55 44.06
CA THR A 354 15.60 8.11 45.12
C THR A 354 16.83 7.23 45.28
N LEU A 355 17.97 7.81 45.67
CA LEU A 355 19.22 7.07 45.86
C LEU A 355 19.07 5.95 46.90
N ASP A 356 18.35 6.20 48.00
CA ASP A 356 18.10 5.20 49.03
C ASP A 356 17.27 4.02 48.51
N ALA A 357 16.23 4.28 47.69
CA ALA A 357 15.42 3.22 47.09
C ALA A 357 16.23 2.40 46.08
N PHE A 358 17.15 3.05 45.35
CA PHE A 358 18.05 2.38 44.45
C PHE A 358 19.04 1.46 45.20
N GLN A 359 19.67 1.97 46.26
CA GLN A 359 20.60 1.19 47.08
C GLN A 359 19.89 0.04 47.79
N GLN A 360 18.71 0.29 48.36
CA GLN A 360 17.94 -0.73 49.05
C GLN A 360 17.48 -1.83 48.10
N ALA A 361 16.94 -1.49 46.93
CA ALA A 361 16.50 -2.51 45.98
C ALA A 361 17.67 -3.26 45.32
N SER A 362 18.81 -2.61 45.11
CA SER A 362 20.01 -3.30 44.63
C SER A 362 20.55 -4.26 45.71
N ALA A 363 20.57 -3.84 46.97
CA ALA A 363 21.06 -4.65 48.09
C ALA A 363 20.11 -5.79 48.50
N GLU A 364 18.79 -5.56 48.46
CA GLU A 364 17.78 -6.54 48.91
C GLU A 364 17.24 -7.42 47.78
N LEU A 365 16.98 -6.84 46.61
CA LEU A 365 16.30 -7.53 45.50
C LEU A 365 17.28 -7.88 44.37
N GLY A 366 18.49 -7.31 44.36
CA GLY A 366 19.45 -7.47 43.26
C GLY A 366 18.96 -6.86 41.95
N VAL A 367 17.97 -5.95 41.99
CA VAL A 367 17.34 -5.37 40.80
C VAL A 367 17.82 -3.92 40.61
N ASP A 368 18.26 -3.60 39.40
CA ASP A 368 18.46 -2.23 38.96
C ASP A 368 17.13 -1.57 38.59
N LEU A 369 16.66 -0.66 39.44
CA LEU A 369 15.41 0.09 39.21
C LEU A 369 15.43 0.92 37.93
N PHE A 370 16.59 1.46 37.52
CA PHE A 370 16.64 2.33 36.34
C PHE A 370 16.49 1.52 35.08
N SER A 371 17.17 0.39 34.96
CA SER A 371 17.00 -0.52 33.83
C SER A 371 15.56 -1.05 33.74
N ALA A 372 14.95 -1.43 34.87
CA ALA A 372 13.56 -1.88 34.92
C ALA A 372 12.55 -0.77 34.53
N ALA A 373 12.75 0.44 35.03
CA ALA A 373 11.91 1.59 34.71
C ALA A 373 12.04 1.99 33.24
N ASN A 374 13.27 2.01 32.71
CA ASN A 374 13.55 2.30 31.31
C ASN A 374 12.87 1.29 30.37
N TRP A 375 12.90 0.00 30.72
CA TRP A 375 12.18 -1.04 29.97
C TRP A 375 10.67 -0.79 29.97
N THR A 376 10.11 -0.46 31.13
CA THR A 376 8.67 -0.20 31.28
C THR A 376 8.20 0.97 30.42
N VAL A 377 8.95 2.07 30.39
CA VAL A 377 8.63 3.24 29.56
C VAL A 377 8.62 2.88 28.07
N ARG A 378 9.62 2.10 27.62
CA ARG A 378 9.69 1.63 26.23
C ARG A 378 8.49 0.75 25.88
N ALA A 379 8.20 -0.26 26.70
CA ALA A 379 7.06 -1.15 26.49
C ALA A 379 5.74 -0.36 26.44
N LYS A 380 5.54 0.61 27.34
CA LYS A 380 4.35 1.46 27.36
C LYS A 380 4.21 2.30 26.09
N TYR A 381 5.29 2.91 25.62
CA TYR A 381 5.27 3.68 24.38
C TYR A 381 4.85 2.82 23.17
N MET A 382 5.35 1.58 23.07
CA MET A 382 4.99 0.68 21.97
C MET A 382 3.52 0.30 22.03
N LEU A 383 3.02 -0.02 23.24
CA LEU A 383 1.62 -0.36 23.48
C LEU A 383 0.69 0.80 23.08
N GLU A 384 1.02 2.02 23.47
CA GLU A 384 0.22 3.21 23.12
C GLU A 384 0.21 3.48 21.61
N ARG A 385 1.35 3.28 20.94
CA ARG A 385 1.45 3.41 19.49
C ARG A 385 0.57 2.38 18.78
N TYR A 386 0.65 1.12 19.18
CA TYR A 386 -0.14 0.04 18.58
C TYR A 386 -1.65 0.24 18.83
N ALA A 387 -2.04 0.55 20.08
CA ALA A 387 -3.44 0.80 20.43
C ALA A 387 -4.03 2.00 19.66
N ARG A 388 -3.25 3.07 19.45
CA ARG A 388 -3.68 4.23 18.65
C ARG A 388 -3.92 3.84 17.18
N VAL A 389 -3.04 3.02 16.61
CA VAL A 389 -3.17 2.55 15.23
C VAL A 389 -4.41 1.68 15.05
N VAL A 390 -4.61 0.70 15.94
CA VAL A 390 -5.81 -0.15 15.91
C VAL A 390 -7.07 0.70 16.00
N LYS A 391 -7.13 1.68 16.92
CA LYS A 391 -8.28 2.58 17.03
C LYS A 391 -8.55 3.36 15.74
N GLN A 392 -7.51 3.91 15.11
CA GLN A 392 -7.67 4.64 13.84
C GLN A 392 -8.18 3.75 12.73
N LEU A 393 -7.69 2.51 12.66
CA LEU A 393 -8.11 1.52 11.66
C LEU A 393 -9.53 1.02 11.88
N VAL A 394 -9.96 0.79 13.13
CA VAL A 394 -11.36 0.43 13.43
C VAL A 394 -12.31 1.55 12.98
N LEU A 395 -11.94 2.81 13.23
CA LEU A 395 -12.77 3.94 12.79
C LEU A 395 -12.82 4.06 11.26
N ALA A 396 -11.72 3.80 10.56
CA ALA A 396 -11.67 3.78 9.10
C ALA A 396 -12.47 2.60 8.51
N GLY A 397 -12.33 1.41 9.11
CA GLY A 397 -12.93 0.17 8.62
C GLY A 397 -14.45 0.07 8.79
N ARG A 398 -15.08 1.00 9.51
CA ARG A 398 -16.54 1.16 9.51
C ARG A 398 -17.12 1.54 8.15
N ALA A 399 -16.28 2.06 7.23
CA ALA A 399 -16.71 2.37 5.87
C ALA A 399 -16.97 1.12 5.01
N LEU A 400 -16.33 -0.02 5.35
CA LEU A 400 -16.48 -1.30 4.66
C LEU A 400 -16.84 -2.39 5.68
N PRO A 401 -18.13 -2.52 6.05
CA PRO A 401 -18.58 -3.57 6.95
C PRO A 401 -18.70 -4.92 6.22
N GLY A 402 -18.21 -5.97 6.87
CA GLY A 402 -18.52 -7.36 6.56
C GLY A 402 -19.31 -7.98 7.70
N GLU A 403 -20.19 -8.92 7.38
CA GLU A 403 -20.96 -9.66 8.37
C GLU A 403 -20.82 -11.16 8.12
N TRP A 404 -20.59 -11.90 9.20
CA TRP A 404 -20.62 -13.36 9.19
C TRP A 404 -21.37 -13.86 10.41
N ASP A 405 -22.30 -14.78 10.19
CA ASP A 405 -23.02 -15.46 11.25
C ASP A 405 -22.61 -16.94 11.23
N MET A 406 -22.12 -17.41 12.39
CA MET A 406 -21.78 -18.82 12.58
C MET A 406 -23.04 -19.68 12.75
N ASP A 407 -24.15 -19.09 13.20
CA ASP A 407 -25.41 -19.77 13.56
C ASP A 407 -25.17 -21.11 14.27
N TRP A 408 -24.36 -21.07 15.33
CA TRP A 408 -23.93 -22.27 16.05
C TRP A 408 -25.10 -23.08 16.60
N ALA A 409 -26.17 -22.40 17.02
CA ALA A 409 -27.34 -23.03 17.63
C ALA A 409 -28.04 -24.00 16.65
N ALA A 410 -28.12 -23.66 15.37
CA ALA A 410 -28.71 -24.51 14.35
C ALA A 410 -27.70 -25.49 13.72
N GLN A 411 -26.42 -25.11 13.60
CA GLN A 411 -25.44 -25.91 12.88
C GLN A 411 -24.72 -26.97 13.72
N LYS A 412 -24.69 -26.84 15.05
CA LYS A 412 -23.98 -27.78 15.96
C LYS A 412 -24.43 -29.24 15.85
N ASP A 413 -25.68 -29.48 15.44
CA ASP A 413 -26.24 -30.83 15.38
C ASP A 413 -25.78 -31.59 14.12
N GLN A 414 -25.27 -30.88 13.11
CA GLN A 414 -24.93 -31.44 11.79
C GLN A 414 -23.46 -31.26 11.38
N LYS A 415 -22.78 -30.24 11.91
CA LYS A 415 -21.42 -29.87 11.51
C LYS A 415 -20.50 -29.69 12.72
N ASN A 416 -19.24 -30.09 12.55
CA ASN A 416 -18.19 -29.77 13.53
C ASN A 416 -17.77 -28.29 13.40
N ILE A 417 -17.30 -27.68 14.48
CA ILE A 417 -16.83 -26.28 14.53
C ILE A 417 -15.86 -25.96 13.38
N ALA A 418 -14.92 -26.87 13.10
CA ALA A 418 -13.94 -26.68 12.04
C ALA A 418 -14.59 -26.58 10.64
N GLN A 419 -15.70 -27.28 10.39
CA GLN A 419 -16.41 -27.23 9.12
C GLN A 419 -17.21 -25.93 8.95
N VAL A 420 -17.83 -25.44 10.04
CA VAL A 420 -18.54 -24.16 10.02
C VAL A 420 -17.57 -22.99 9.83
N MET A 421 -16.38 -23.08 10.43
CA MET A 421 -15.34 -22.05 10.27
C MET A 421 -14.74 -21.97 8.86
N VAL A 422 -14.84 -23.03 8.05
CA VAL A 422 -14.43 -22.96 6.63
C VAL A 422 -15.39 -22.07 5.83
N ASP A 423 -16.65 -21.97 6.23
CA ASP A 423 -17.66 -21.10 5.58
C ASP A 423 -17.34 -19.60 5.77
N LEU A 424 -16.45 -19.24 6.72
CA LEU A 424 -15.95 -17.88 6.88
C LEU A 424 -14.99 -17.45 5.75
N PHE A 425 -14.24 -18.37 5.14
CA PHE A 425 -13.24 -18.03 4.11
C PHE A 425 -13.80 -17.32 2.87
N PRO A 426 -14.92 -17.74 2.27
CA PRO A 426 -15.51 -16.98 1.16
C PRO A 426 -15.95 -15.57 1.59
N VAL A 427 -16.36 -15.35 2.84
CA VAL A 427 -16.70 -14.01 3.34
C VAL A 427 -15.44 -13.15 3.47
N LEU A 428 -14.37 -13.70 4.06
CA LEU A 428 -13.07 -13.00 4.14
C LEU A 428 -12.51 -12.67 2.76
N ALA A 429 -12.62 -13.59 1.79
CA ALA A 429 -12.21 -13.36 0.41
C ALA A 429 -13.06 -12.27 -0.25
N LYS A 430 -14.39 -12.29 -0.06
CA LYS A 430 -15.29 -11.25 -0.58
C LYS A 430 -14.93 -9.87 0.00
N VAL A 431 -14.72 -9.77 1.31
CA VAL A 431 -14.30 -8.52 1.95
C VAL A 431 -12.94 -8.06 1.39
N SER A 432 -11.96 -8.97 1.28
CA SER A 432 -10.64 -8.66 0.71
C SER A 432 -10.72 -8.17 -0.75
N THR A 433 -11.53 -8.81 -1.60
CA THR A 433 -11.77 -8.32 -2.98
C THR A 433 -12.45 -6.96 -2.98
N SER A 434 -13.45 -6.72 -2.13
CA SER A 434 -14.10 -5.41 -2.02
C SER A 434 -13.14 -4.31 -1.57
N MET A 435 -12.21 -4.62 -0.67
CA MET A 435 -11.12 -3.72 -0.27
C MET A 435 -10.18 -3.45 -1.44
N ALA A 436 -9.80 -4.48 -2.22
CA ALA A 436 -8.95 -4.30 -3.39
C ALA A 436 -9.60 -3.42 -4.47
N VAL A 437 -10.92 -3.52 -4.67
CA VAL A 437 -11.67 -2.62 -5.56
C VAL A 437 -11.68 -1.20 -5.01
N ALA A 438 -11.91 -1.03 -3.70
CA ALA A 438 -11.97 0.28 -3.06
C ALA A 438 -10.62 1.02 -3.03
N THR A 439 -9.52 0.30 -2.74
CA THR A 439 -8.17 0.86 -2.69
C THR A 439 -7.49 0.93 -4.06
N GLN A 440 -8.00 0.20 -5.05
CA GLN A 440 -7.44 0.05 -6.40
C GLN A 440 -6.01 -0.53 -6.43
N ASP A 441 -5.56 -1.18 -5.35
CA ASP A 441 -4.18 -1.66 -5.22
C ASP A 441 -4.07 -2.98 -4.45
N HIS A 442 -4.72 -3.08 -3.28
CA HIS A 442 -4.49 -4.19 -2.36
C HIS A 442 -5.73 -4.60 -1.57
N GLY A 443 -5.86 -5.91 -1.32
CA GLY A 443 -6.85 -6.50 -0.43
C GLY A 443 -6.34 -6.65 1.00
N GLY A 444 -7.09 -7.36 1.85
CA GLY A 444 -6.68 -7.67 3.21
C GLY A 444 -5.51 -8.66 3.27
N ASP A 445 -4.50 -8.35 4.09
CA ASP A 445 -3.32 -9.20 4.37
C ASP A 445 -3.28 -9.68 5.84
N THR A 446 -3.83 -8.87 6.75
CA THR A 446 -3.72 -9.05 8.18
C THR A 446 -5.11 -9.03 8.83
N LEU A 447 -5.36 -9.99 9.72
CA LEU A 447 -6.59 -10.08 10.50
C LEU A 447 -6.29 -9.87 11.99
N LEU A 448 -6.88 -8.83 12.57
CA LEU A 448 -6.81 -8.50 13.99
C LEU A 448 -8.05 -9.05 14.70
N VAL A 449 -7.83 -9.90 15.70
CA VAL A 449 -8.88 -10.69 16.37
C VAL A 449 -8.80 -10.56 17.89
N THR A 450 -9.95 -10.64 18.57
CA THR A 450 -10.03 -10.63 20.04
C THR A 450 -10.14 -12.05 20.61
N GLY A 451 -10.19 -12.16 21.94
CA GLY A 451 -10.03 -13.41 22.71
C GLY A 451 -10.91 -14.57 22.26
N LEU A 452 -12.22 -14.34 22.14
CA LEU A 452 -13.16 -15.42 21.85
C LEU A 452 -12.93 -15.99 20.44
N PHE A 453 -12.83 -15.13 19.43
CA PHE A 453 -12.53 -15.56 18.06
C PHE A 453 -11.14 -16.21 17.94
N ALA A 454 -10.14 -15.71 18.67
CA ALA A 454 -8.80 -16.29 18.68
C ALA A 454 -8.78 -17.72 19.27
N GLN A 455 -9.70 -18.06 20.19
CA GLN A 455 -9.83 -19.43 20.71
C GLN A 455 -10.43 -20.38 19.66
N TYR A 456 -11.44 -19.93 18.91
CA TYR A 456 -12.00 -20.69 17.80
C TYR A 456 -10.95 -20.93 16.71
N LEU A 457 -10.12 -19.94 16.38
CA LEU A 457 -9.01 -20.11 15.44
C LEU A 457 -7.94 -21.08 15.94
N ASP A 458 -7.61 -21.06 17.23
CA ASP A 458 -6.69 -22.05 17.79
C ASP A 458 -7.25 -23.46 17.69
N SER A 459 -8.57 -23.66 17.78
CA SER A 459 -9.19 -24.98 17.67
C SER A 459 -9.11 -25.59 16.27
N LEU A 460 -8.76 -24.80 15.25
CA LEU A 460 -8.69 -25.26 13.87
C LEU A 460 -7.52 -26.24 13.62
N PRO A 461 -7.69 -27.20 12.70
CA PRO A 461 -6.61 -28.08 12.27
C PRO A 461 -5.44 -27.32 11.62
N ASN A 462 -4.22 -27.86 11.75
CA ASN A 462 -2.99 -27.26 11.20
C ASN A 462 -2.95 -27.18 9.65
N GLU A 463 -3.83 -27.94 8.98
CA GLU A 463 -4.04 -27.83 7.53
C GLU A 463 -4.69 -26.50 7.15
N VAL A 464 -5.47 -25.93 8.06
CA VAL A 464 -6.23 -24.69 7.85
C VAL A 464 -5.54 -23.51 8.51
N PHE A 465 -5.06 -23.68 9.75
CA PHE A 465 -4.43 -22.63 10.55
C PHE A 465 -3.05 -23.05 11.06
N GLU A 466 -2.01 -22.36 10.59
CA GLU A 466 -0.64 -22.56 11.07
C GLU A 466 -0.41 -21.72 12.32
N ARG A 467 -0.24 -22.36 13.47
CA ARG A 467 0.00 -21.66 14.74
C ARG A 467 1.43 -21.11 14.79
N SER A 468 1.60 -19.90 15.31
CA SER A 468 2.91 -19.24 15.45
C SER A 468 3.76 -19.82 16.59
N GLY A 469 3.13 -20.48 17.57
CA GLY A 469 3.79 -20.93 18.80
C GLY A 469 4.07 -19.81 19.83
N LEU A 470 3.70 -18.56 19.53
CA LEU A 470 3.82 -17.44 20.47
C LEU A 470 2.67 -17.46 21.49
N VAL A 471 3.00 -17.16 22.74
CA VAL A 471 2.02 -17.12 23.83
C VAL A 471 1.17 -15.86 23.72
N LYS A 472 -0.15 -16.03 23.77
CA LYS A 472 -1.12 -14.93 23.86
C LYS A 472 -0.98 -14.24 25.21
N GLY A 473 -0.60 -12.97 25.21
CA GLY A 473 -0.38 -12.17 26.41
C GLY A 473 -1.13 -10.85 26.37
N LYS A 474 -0.71 -9.91 27.22
CA LYS A 474 -1.27 -8.54 27.28
C LYS A 474 -0.87 -7.65 26.09
N ASP A 475 0.00 -8.14 25.22
CA ASP A 475 0.55 -7.42 24.08
C ASP A 475 -0.05 -7.96 22.78
N VAL A 476 0.02 -7.17 21.71
CA VAL A 476 -0.45 -7.63 20.40
C VAL A 476 0.58 -8.57 19.80
N VAL A 477 0.18 -9.82 19.60
CA VAL A 477 1.06 -10.90 19.15
C VAL A 477 0.47 -11.64 17.96
N ARG A 478 1.33 -12.14 17.07
CA ARG A 478 0.90 -13.00 15.96
C ARG A 478 0.50 -14.36 16.51
N VAL A 479 -0.72 -14.79 16.21
CA VAL A 479 -1.26 -16.11 16.61
C VAL A 479 -0.94 -17.17 15.57
N GLY A 480 -0.91 -16.79 14.29
CA GLY A 480 -0.69 -17.74 13.21
C GLY A 480 -1.04 -17.20 11.84
N ARG A 481 -1.15 -18.09 10.86
CA ARG A 481 -1.53 -17.79 9.47
C ARG A 481 -2.62 -18.72 8.99
N LEU A 482 -3.64 -18.16 8.36
CA LEU A 482 -4.67 -18.91 7.65
C LEU A 482 -4.13 -19.29 6.28
N LYS A 483 -3.91 -20.58 6.03
CA LYS A 483 -3.20 -21.06 4.82
C LYS A 483 -4.01 -20.86 3.54
N GLN A 484 -5.33 -21.04 3.60
CA GLN A 484 -6.19 -21.00 2.41
C GLN A 484 -6.40 -19.58 1.84
N VAL A 485 -6.48 -18.58 2.71
CA VAL A 485 -6.70 -17.17 2.31
C VAL A 485 -5.40 -16.35 2.41
N ASN A 486 -4.31 -16.97 2.87
CA ASN A 486 -3.02 -16.34 3.05
C ASN A 486 -3.05 -15.08 3.95
N LEU A 487 -3.75 -15.16 5.09
CA LEU A 487 -3.90 -14.06 6.03
C LEU A 487 -3.08 -14.30 7.31
N ASP A 488 -2.32 -13.31 7.75
CA ASP A 488 -1.67 -13.33 9.06
C ASP A 488 -2.64 -12.87 10.16
N VAL A 489 -2.74 -13.66 11.24
CA VAL A 489 -3.68 -13.41 12.33
C VAL A 489 -2.94 -12.88 13.56
N TYR A 490 -3.39 -11.73 14.06
CA TYR A 490 -2.87 -11.06 15.24
C TYR A 490 -3.92 -10.98 16.34
N TYR A 491 -3.51 -11.35 17.55
CA TYR A 491 -4.34 -11.24 18.74
C TYR A 491 -4.26 -9.85 19.33
N VAL A 492 -5.42 -9.22 19.53
CA VAL A 492 -5.58 -7.94 20.19
C VAL A 492 -6.31 -8.17 21.52
N PRO A 493 -5.68 -7.84 22.67
CA PRO A 493 -6.31 -7.91 23.97
C PRO A 493 -7.66 -7.18 24.01
N ALA A 494 -8.68 -7.84 24.54
CA ALA A 494 -10.05 -7.30 24.61
C ALA A 494 -10.12 -6.04 25.50
N GLU A 495 -9.21 -5.93 26.47
CA GLU A 495 -9.09 -4.81 27.41
C GLU A 495 -8.80 -3.48 26.73
N PHE A 496 -8.34 -3.48 25.48
CA PHE A 496 -8.21 -2.24 24.72
C PHE A 496 -9.57 -1.60 24.37
N GLY A 497 -10.66 -2.36 24.37
CA GLY A 497 -12.03 -1.85 24.21
C GLY A 497 -12.36 -1.23 22.84
N TRP A 498 -11.46 -1.32 21.85
CA TRP A 498 -11.67 -0.73 20.52
C TRP A 498 -12.39 -1.66 19.55
N LEU A 499 -12.25 -2.98 19.73
CA LEU A 499 -13.00 -4.00 19.02
C LEU A 499 -14.13 -4.44 19.95
N PRO A 500 -15.41 -4.12 19.64
CA PRO A 500 -16.50 -4.54 20.50
C PRO A 500 -16.56 -6.07 20.51
N ASN A 501 -16.49 -6.61 21.72
CA ASN A 501 -16.63 -8.02 22.02
C ASN A 501 -17.70 -8.16 23.10
N ASN A 502 -18.69 -9.00 22.84
CA ASN A 502 -19.72 -9.35 23.80
C ASN A 502 -19.78 -10.87 23.91
N ASP A 503 -18.97 -11.40 24.83
CA ASP A 503 -18.87 -12.84 25.07
C ASP A 503 -20.24 -13.44 25.44
N ALA A 504 -21.07 -12.70 26.18
CA ALA A 504 -22.41 -13.15 26.58
C ALA A 504 -23.42 -13.20 25.43
N ALA A 505 -23.23 -12.40 24.38
CA ALA A 505 -24.09 -12.41 23.19
C ALA A 505 -23.48 -13.22 22.03
N GLY A 506 -22.28 -13.78 22.19
CA GLY A 506 -21.60 -14.51 21.12
C GLY A 506 -21.22 -13.62 19.93
N THR A 507 -21.01 -12.31 20.15
CA THR A 507 -20.68 -11.36 19.08
C THR A 507 -19.30 -10.76 19.27
N THR A 508 -18.50 -10.77 18.21
CA THR A 508 -17.14 -10.21 18.22
C THR A 508 -16.85 -9.53 16.90
N THR A 509 -16.01 -8.49 16.93
CA THR A 509 -15.59 -7.78 15.73
C THR A 509 -14.13 -8.11 15.43
N ALA A 510 -13.87 -8.58 14.21
CA ALA A 510 -12.52 -8.70 13.66
C ALA A 510 -12.23 -7.49 12.77
N LEU A 511 -10.95 -7.11 12.66
CA LEU A 511 -10.51 -6.03 11.79
C LEU A 511 -9.55 -6.61 10.75
N MET A 512 -9.92 -6.51 9.48
CA MET A 512 -9.07 -6.84 8.35
C MET A 512 -8.35 -5.57 7.89
N VAL A 513 -7.04 -5.68 7.69
CA VAL A 513 -6.18 -4.59 7.20
C VAL A 513 -5.42 -5.13 5.99
N GLY A 514 -5.21 -4.27 4.99
CA GLY A 514 -4.35 -4.55 3.86
C GLY A 514 -3.18 -3.59 3.81
N ARG A 515 -1.97 -4.10 3.55
CA ARG A 515 -0.80 -3.27 3.25
C ARG A 515 -0.75 -2.98 1.75
N GLY A 516 -0.39 -1.74 1.40
CA GLY A 516 -0.22 -1.33 0.01
C GLY A 516 1.08 -1.81 -0.61
N THR A 517 1.11 -1.87 -1.94
CA THR A 517 2.32 -2.25 -2.71
C THR A 517 3.46 -1.25 -2.54
N THR A 518 3.12 0.01 -2.22
CA THR A 518 4.07 1.05 -1.87
C THR A 518 3.70 1.69 -0.54
N THR A 519 4.70 2.25 0.12
CA THR A 519 4.57 2.88 1.43
C THR A 519 3.48 3.98 1.48
N ALA A 520 3.34 4.75 0.40
CA ALA A 520 2.34 5.82 0.32
C ALA A 520 0.90 5.32 0.16
N LYS A 521 0.72 4.08 -0.33
CA LYS A 521 -0.58 3.42 -0.51
C LYS A 521 -1.03 2.65 0.73
N CYS A 522 -0.20 2.52 1.75
CA CYS A 522 -0.58 1.85 2.98
C CYS A 522 -1.65 2.65 3.76
N PRO A 523 -2.58 1.97 4.47
CA PRO A 523 -3.62 2.65 5.25
C PRO A 523 -3.05 3.41 6.45
N ILE A 524 -1.93 2.93 7.00
CA ILE A 524 -1.19 3.58 8.08
C ILE A 524 0.20 3.92 7.57
N ILE A 525 0.58 5.17 7.79
CA ILE A 525 1.91 5.66 7.49
C ILE A 525 2.62 5.96 8.80
N VAL A 526 3.82 5.44 8.93
CA VAL A 526 4.71 5.61 10.06
C VAL A 526 5.90 6.45 9.62
N ALA A 527 6.23 7.43 10.45
CA ALA A 527 7.49 8.14 10.36
C ALA A 527 7.99 8.49 11.77
N ASP A 528 9.24 8.13 12.05
CA ASP A 528 9.93 8.52 13.28
C ASP A 528 11.19 9.31 12.92
N PRO A 529 11.12 10.64 12.76
CA PRO A 529 12.32 11.45 12.50
C PRO A 529 13.34 11.42 13.64
N ILE A 530 12.94 10.99 14.83
CA ILE A 530 13.85 10.78 15.97
C ILE A 530 13.49 9.45 16.62
N ALA A 531 14.40 8.48 16.53
CA ALA A 531 14.33 7.19 17.19
C ALA A 531 14.23 7.32 18.73
N PRO A 532 13.67 6.31 19.42
CA PRO A 532 13.53 6.33 20.88
C PRO A 532 14.89 6.42 21.58
N MET A 533 15.12 7.51 22.31
CA MET A 533 16.35 7.74 23.08
C MET A 533 16.06 7.82 24.57
N LEU A 534 17.00 7.30 25.35
CA LEU A 534 17.06 7.46 26.81
C LEU A 534 18.28 8.30 27.13
N THR A 535 18.08 9.42 27.79
CA THR A 535 19.16 10.31 28.20
C THR A 535 19.13 10.43 29.73
N PRO A 536 20.24 10.18 30.43
CA PRO A 536 20.32 10.46 31.85
C PRO A 536 20.19 11.97 32.06
N LEU A 537 19.38 12.36 33.04
CA LEU A 537 19.23 13.75 33.44
C LEU A 537 20.08 13.98 34.69
N ALA A 538 20.65 15.18 34.84
CA ALA A 538 21.40 15.54 36.03
C ALA A 538 20.54 15.37 37.29
N ASP A 539 21.17 14.97 38.39
CA ASP A 539 20.48 14.72 39.65
C ASP A 539 19.64 15.94 40.07
N GLY A 540 18.36 15.69 40.34
CA GLY A 540 17.44 16.72 40.79
C GLY A 540 17.77 17.19 42.20
N GLN A 541 17.22 18.35 42.61
CA GLN A 541 17.30 18.78 44.00
C GLN A 541 16.74 17.68 44.92
N GLY A 542 17.56 17.23 45.87
CA GLY A 542 17.24 16.12 46.77
C GLY A 542 17.88 14.77 46.43
N GLY A 543 18.91 14.71 45.57
CA GLY A 543 19.68 13.47 45.33
C GLY A 543 18.90 12.39 44.57
N GLN A 544 17.98 12.81 43.70
CA GLN A 544 17.19 11.90 42.87
C GLN A 544 17.84 11.72 41.51
N MET A 545 18.18 10.48 41.19
CA MET A 545 18.61 10.08 39.86
C MET A 545 17.40 10.04 38.90
N GLN A 546 17.57 10.52 37.67
CA GLN A 546 16.48 10.65 36.70
C GLN A 546 16.92 10.27 35.28
N ASN A 547 16.05 9.60 34.53
CA ASN A 547 16.22 9.42 33.08
C ASN A 547 15.07 10.08 32.32
N PHE A 548 15.39 10.61 31.14
CA PHE A 548 14.44 11.19 30.21
C PHE A 548 14.31 10.31 28.96
N PHE A 549 13.08 9.91 28.65
CA PHE A 549 12.74 9.24 27.41
C PHE A 549 12.16 10.25 26.42
N TYR A 550 12.69 10.23 25.20
CA TYR A 550 12.23 11.08 24.12
C TYR A 550 12.13 10.30 22.81
N VAL A 551 11.04 10.51 22.09
CA VAL A 551 10.85 10.02 20.73
C VAL A 551 10.00 11.02 19.98
N LYS A 552 10.35 11.29 18.72
CA LYS A 552 9.57 12.16 17.83
C LYS A 552 9.17 11.33 16.63
N GLY A 553 7.88 11.07 16.53
CA GLY A 553 7.35 10.14 15.55
C GLY A 553 5.84 9.99 15.66
N GLY A 554 5.27 9.29 14.69
CA GLY A 554 3.85 9.02 14.70
C GLY A 554 3.44 8.04 13.63
N ALA A 555 2.50 7.18 14.00
CA ALA A 555 1.67 6.46 13.07
C ALA A 555 0.41 7.30 12.81
N LYS A 556 0.08 7.53 11.53
CA LYS A 556 -1.08 8.30 11.11
C LYS A 556 -1.85 7.52 10.06
N LEU A 557 -3.19 7.60 10.15
CA LEU A 557 -4.08 7.14 9.10
C LEU A 557 -3.84 7.95 7.82
N ASN A 558 -3.84 7.26 6.69
CA ASN A 558 -3.68 7.87 5.37
C ASN A 558 -4.76 8.95 5.15
N ARG A 559 -4.33 10.10 4.63
CA ARG A 559 -5.21 11.23 4.33
C ARG A 559 -5.95 11.04 3.00
N SER A 560 -5.39 10.27 2.07
CA SER A 560 -6.08 9.88 0.85
C SER A 560 -7.32 9.07 1.19
N THR A 561 -8.44 9.42 0.57
CA THR A 561 -9.72 8.76 0.77
C THR A 561 -9.71 7.30 0.31
N LEU A 562 -9.00 7.00 -0.79
CA LEU A 562 -8.87 5.67 -1.37
C LEU A 562 -8.10 4.73 -0.42
N PHE A 563 -6.87 5.10 -0.04
CA PHE A 563 -6.02 4.21 0.77
C PHE A 563 -6.47 4.12 2.23
N ARG A 564 -7.29 5.05 2.73
CA ARG A 564 -7.94 4.90 4.03
C ARG A 564 -8.89 3.70 4.08
N GLN A 565 -9.47 3.32 2.93
CA GLN A 565 -10.36 2.17 2.80
C GLN A 565 -9.61 0.82 2.77
N GLY A 566 -8.29 0.82 2.99
CA GLY A 566 -7.47 -0.40 3.21
C GLY A 566 -7.70 -1.08 4.57
N ALA A 567 -8.83 -0.79 5.23
CA ALA A 567 -9.27 -1.46 6.45
C ALA A 567 -10.77 -1.78 6.35
N ALA A 568 -11.17 -2.95 6.83
CA ALA A 568 -12.57 -3.40 6.89
C ALA A 568 -12.90 -4.02 8.25
N THR A 569 -14.08 -3.72 8.77
CA THR A 569 -14.57 -4.31 10.02
C THR A 569 -15.50 -5.47 9.71
N ILE A 570 -15.29 -6.60 10.37
CA ILE A 570 -16.07 -7.82 10.15
C ILE A 570 -16.76 -8.16 11.47
N THR A 571 -18.09 -8.06 11.48
CA THR A 571 -18.90 -8.44 12.63
C THR A 571 -19.20 -9.93 12.54
N ILE A 572 -18.77 -10.66 13.56
CA ILE A 572 -18.98 -12.10 13.70
C ILE A 572 -20.02 -12.31 14.78
N THR A 573 -21.07 -13.05 14.45
CA THR A 573 -22.20 -13.34 15.34
C THR A 573 -22.43 -14.84 15.48
N GLY A 574 -23.18 -15.25 16.50
CA GLY A 574 -23.56 -16.66 16.70
C GLY A 574 -22.45 -17.54 17.27
N LEU A 575 -21.42 -16.98 17.89
CA LEU A 575 -20.38 -17.75 18.60
C LEU A 575 -20.92 -18.28 19.93
N ALA A 576 -20.60 -19.51 20.32
CA ALA A 576 -20.90 -19.97 21.68
C ALA A 576 -19.97 -19.25 22.66
N GLY A 577 -20.57 -18.50 23.58
CA GLY A 577 -19.92 -17.86 24.73
C GLY A 577 -19.61 -18.84 25.85
#